data_AF-A0A6H9G9W1-F1
#
_entry.id   AF-A0A6H9G9W1-F1
#
_cell.length_a   1.000
_cell.length_b   1.000
_cell.length_c   1.000
_cell.angle_alpha   90.00
_cell.angle_beta   90.00
_cell.angle_gamma   90.00
#
_symmetry.space_group_name_H-M   'P 1'
#
loop_
_entity.id
_entity.type
_entity.pdbx_description
1 polymer ?
#
loop_
_entity_poly.entity_id
_entity_poly.type
_entity_poly.pdbx_seq_one_letter_code
_entity_poly.pdbx_strand_id
1 'polypeptide(L)' 'MTALESGIKMTFAGTFEPVCYVEIKSVGSISAAQTKSMSSDFCQEIEAYLGIPKNRIYLEFAEAKGDLWGWNGTTFG' A
#
# COMPACT_ATOMS: atom_id res chain seq x y z
N MET A 1 -1.92 -5.52 -9.88
CA MET A 1 -2.46 -4.23 -10.35
C MET A 1 -1.83 -3.13 -9.50
N THR A 2 -1.48 -1.99 -10.08
CA THR A 2 -0.97 -0.82 -9.35
C THR A 2 -1.71 0.43 -9.83
N ALA A 3 -1.83 1.42 -8.96
CA ALA A 3 -2.41 2.73 -9.26
C ALA A 3 -1.72 3.80 -8.40
N LEU A 4 -1.63 5.02 -8.91
CA LEU A 4 -1.11 6.18 -8.18
C LEU A 4 -2.11 7.33 -8.35
N GLU A 5 -2.69 7.78 -7.24
CA GLU A 5 -3.55 8.95 -7.19
C GLU A 5 -2.85 10.06 -6.41
N SER A 6 -2.61 11.20 -7.06
CA SER A 6 -1.89 12.33 -6.49
C SER A 6 -2.79 13.55 -6.32
N GLY A 7 -2.35 14.54 -5.52
CA GLY A 7 -3.11 15.76 -5.27
C GLY A 7 -4.29 15.61 -4.30
N ILE A 8 -4.37 14.48 -3.60
CA ILE A 8 -5.37 14.25 -2.57
C ILE A 8 -5.07 15.10 -1.33
N LYS A 9 -6.07 15.81 -0.82
CA LYS A 9 -5.96 16.58 0.42
C LYS A 9 -5.92 15.62 1.60
N MET A 10 -4.77 15.53 2.25
CA MET A 10 -4.53 14.63 3.37
C MET A 10 -3.83 15.34 4.52
N THR A 11 -3.99 14.80 5.74
CA THR A 11 -3.25 15.22 6.92
C THR A 11 -2.63 14.01 7.60
N PHE A 12 -1.45 14.18 8.21
CA PHE A 12 -0.83 13.16 9.05
C PHE A 12 -0.18 13.81 10.26
N ALA A 13 -0.49 13.29 11.45
CA ALA A 13 -0.13 13.90 12.73
C ALA A 13 -0.56 15.38 12.83
N GLY A 14 -1.72 15.73 12.26
CA GLY A 14 -2.29 17.08 12.30
C GLY A 14 -1.68 18.11 11.35
N THR A 15 -0.73 17.73 10.47
CA THR A 15 -0.11 18.65 9.50
C THR A 15 -0.44 18.26 8.05
N PHE A 16 -0.30 19.23 7.14
CA PHE A 16 -0.47 19.08 5.70
C PHE A 16 0.84 18.79 4.94
N GLU A 17 1.94 18.54 5.66
CA GLU A 17 3.21 18.11 5.04
C GLU A 17 2.99 16.84 4.20
N PRO A 18 3.79 16.62 3.14
CA PRO A 18 3.63 15.48 2.23
C PRO A 18 3.42 14.15 2.97
N VAL A 19 2.46 13.37 2.51
CA VAL A 19 2.00 12.13 3.15
C VAL A 19 1.57 11.14 2.08
N CYS A 20 1.75 9.84 2.35
CA CYS A 20 1.28 8.78 1.47
C CYS A 20 0.53 7.70 2.28
N TYR A 21 -0.53 7.16 1.68
CA TYR A 21 -1.20 5.96 2.14
C TYR A 21 -1.19 4.94 1.00
N VAL A 22 -0.85 3.68 1.32
CA VAL A 22 -0.79 2.60 0.33
C VAL A 22 -1.56 1.41 0.87
N GLU A 23 -2.42 0.84 0.02
CA GLU A 23 -3.07 -0.45 0.27
C GLU A 23 -2.40 -1.53 -0.58
N ILE A 24 -2.00 -2.63 0.05
CA ILE A 24 -1.45 -3.81 -0.60
C ILE A 24 -2.40 -4.97 -0.31
N LYS A 25 -2.99 -5.52 -1.36
CA LYS A 25 -3.93 -6.63 -1.26
C LYS A 25 -3.39 -7.85 -2.00
N SER A 26 -3.49 -9.02 -1.38
CA SER A 26 -3.05 -10.29 -1.98
C SER A 26 -4.08 -11.39 -1.74
N VAL A 27 -4.28 -12.25 -2.74
CA VAL A 27 -5.00 -13.51 -2.55
C VAL A 27 -4.05 -14.51 -1.91
N GLY A 28 -4.48 -15.17 -0.83
CA GLY A 28 -3.64 -16.06 -0.02
C GLY A 28 -2.94 -15.34 1.13
N SER A 29 -1.84 -15.91 1.62
CA SER A 29 -1.17 -15.44 2.84
C SER A 29 0.08 -14.59 2.59
N ILE A 30 0.27 -13.57 3.42
CA ILE A 30 1.42 -12.67 3.48
C ILE A 30 2.07 -12.84 4.86
N SER A 31 3.31 -13.30 4.88
CA SER A 31 4.06 -13.45 6.13
C SER A 31 4.54 -12.12 6.70
N ALA A 32 4.81 -12.10 8.01
CA ALA A 32 5.41 -10.94 8.68
C ALA A 32 6.78 -10.52 8.11
N ALA A 33 7.56 -11.48 7.60
CA ALA A 33 8.84 -11.19 6.93
C ALA A 33 8.61 -10.45 5.61
N GLN A 34 7.61 -10.86 4.83
CA GLN A 34 7.24 -10.20 3.57
C GLN A 34 6.70 -8.80 3.81
N THR A 35 5.80 -8.60 4.79
CA THR A 35 5.29 -7.25 5.11
C THR A 35 6.42 -6.32 5.55
N LYS A 36 7.37 -6.80 6.36
CA LYS A 36 8.55 -6.01 6.76
C LYS A 36 9.44 -5.62 5.58
N SER A 37 9.76 -6.57 4.69
CA SER A 37 10.56 -6.30 3.48
C SER A 37 9.86 -5.29 2.57
N MET A 38 8.60 -5.57 2.21
CA MET A 38 7.80 -4.69 1.37
C MET A 38 7.65 -3.29 1.97
N SER A 39 7.54 -3.19 3.31
CA SER A 39 7.43 -1.90 3.97
C SER A 39 8.70 -1.07 3.83
N SER A 40 9.87 -1.70 3.95
CA SER A 40 11.14 -1.03 3.72
C SER A 40 11.27 -0.56 2.27
N ASP A 41 10.97 -1.46 1.33
CA ASP A 41 11.15 -1.24 -0.10
C ASP A 41 10.21 -0.14 -0.61
N PHE A 42 8.91 -0.22 -0.33
CA PHE A 42 7.94 0.78 -0.78
C PHE A 42 8.20 2.15 -0.16
N CYS A 43 8.50 2.23 1.14
CA CYS A 43 8.83 3.52 1.75
C CYS A 43 10.10 4.14 1.15
N GLN A 44 11.09 3.31 0.77
CA GLN A 44 12.30 3.80 0.09
C GLN A 44 12.00 4.35 -1.30
N GLU A 45 11.24 3.62 -2.12
CA GLU A 45 10.87 4.08 -3.46
C GLU A 45 10.01 5.36 -3.40
N ILE A 46 9.00 5.40 -2.53
CA ILE A 46 8.12 6.57 -2.36
C ILE A 46 8.92 7.81 -1.92
N GLU A 47 9.83 7.65 -0.97
CA GLU A 47 10.70 8.76 -0.55
C GLU A 47 11.60 9.23 -1.70
N ALA A 48 12.22 8.30 -2.43
CA ALA A 48 13.17 8.62 -3.50
C ALA A 48 12.51 9.33 -4.69
N TYR A 49 11.31 8.93 -5.09
CA TYR A 49 10.66 9.44 -6.30
C TYR A 49 9.61 10.53 -6.04
N LEU A 50 8.97 10.52 -4.87
CA LEU A 50 7.89 11.47 -4.54
C LEU A 50 8.29 12.48 -3.46
N GLY A 51 9.45 12.30 -2.81
CA GLY A 51 9.92 13.20 -1.76
C GLY A 51 9.10 13.15 -0.46
N ILE A 52 8.28 12.12 -0.27
CA ILE A 52 7.46 11.94 0.92
C ILE A 52 8.31 11.24 2.00
N PRO A 53 8.54 11.86 3.17
CA PRO A 53 9.36 11.26 4.23
C PRO A 53 8.82 9.92 4.71
N LYS A 54 9.70 8.91 4.90
CA LYS A 54 9.28 7.54 5.31
C LYS A 54 8.39 7.49 6.55
N ASN A 55 8.62 8.38 7.51
CA ASN A 55 7.83 8.47 8.75
C ASN A 55 6.43 9.07 8.57
N ARG A 56 6.03 9.41 7.34
CA ARG A 56 4.70 9.90 6.95
C ARG A 56 4.04 9.01 5.90
N ILE A 57 4.45 7.75 5.84
CA ILE A 57 3.88 6.74 4.94
C ILE A 57 3.23 5.66 5.79
N TYR A 58 1.96 5.37 5.53
CA TYR A 58 1.29 4.18 6.04
C TYR A 58 1.04 3.18 4.92
N LEU A 59 1.28 1.91 5.24
CA LEU A 59 1.03 0.77 4.37
C LEU A 59 0.06 -0.17 5.09
N GLU A 60 -1.07 -0.45 4.45
CA GLU A 60 -2.03 -1.45 4.91
C GLU A 60 -1.88 -2.71 4.06
N PHE A 61 -1.74 -3.86 4.72
CA PHE A 61 -1.69 -5.17 4.06
C PHE A 61 -2.98 -5.93 4.33
N ALA A 62 -3.65 -6.40 3.27
CA ALA A 62 -4.86 -7.19 3.37
C ALA A 62 -4.72 -8.51 2.60
N GLU A 63 -4.96 -9.62 3.30
CA GLU A 63 -5.13 -10.93 2.70
C GLU A 63 -6.58 -11.11 2.27
N ALA A 64 -6.79 -11.74 1.11
CA ALA A 64 -8.11 -12.09 0.61
C ALA A 64 -8.19 -13.60 0.35
N LYS A 65 -9.37 -14.17 0.62
CA LYS A 65 -9.72 -15.49 0.10
C LYS A 65 -9.99 -15.39 -1.40
N GLY A 66 -9.77 -16.48 -2.15
CA GLY A 66 -9.89 -16.49 -3.60
C GLY A 66 -11.30 -16.14 -4.11
N ASP A 67 -12.33 -16.60 -3.41
CA ASP A 67 -13.75 -16.31 -3.68
C ASP A 67 -14.15 -14.85 -3.40
N LEU A 68 -13.33 -14.12 -2.63
CA LEU A 68 -13.51 -12.69 -2.38
C LEU A 68 -12.77 -11.81 -3.40
N TRP A 69 -12.14 -12.41 -4.41
CA TRP A 69 -11.38 -11.68 -5.42
C TRP A 69 -11.84 -12.01 -6.83
N GLY A 70 -12.63 -11.11 -7.41
CA GLY A 70 -13.13 -11.22 -8.76
C GLY A 70 -12.07 -10.88 -9.82
N TRP A 71 -12.01 -11.68 -10.87
CA TRP A 71 -11.17 -11.44 -12.04
C TRP A 71 -11.72 -12.19 -13.25
N ASN A 72 -11.73 -11.53 -14.42
CA ASN A 72 -12.09 -12.15 -15.70
C ASN A 72 -13.48 -12.85 -15.72
N GLY A 73 -14.48 -12.24 -15.09
CA GLY A 73 -15.85 -12.78 -15.05
C GLY A 73 -16.05 -13.96 -14.10
N THR A 74 -15.04 -14.32 -13.30
CA THR A 74 -15.10 -15.35 -12.25
C THR A 74 -14.37 -14.85 -10.98
N THR A 75 -14.18 -15.72 -9.99
CA THR A 75 -13.33 -15.52 -8.82
C THR A 75 -12.07 -16.38 -8.88
N PHE A 76 -11.09 -16.11 -8.00
CA PHE A 76 -9.90 -16.95 -7.84
C PHE A 76 -10.14 -18.24 -7.03
N GLY A 77 -11.34 -18.40 -6.46
CA GLY A 77 -11.83 -19.60 -5.79
C GLY A 77 -13.03 -20.18 -6.50
#